data_AF-A0A9R1VP58-F1
#
_entry.id   AF-A0A9R1VP58-F1
#
_cell.length_a   1.000
_cell.length_b   1.000
_cell.length_c   1.000
_cell.angle_alpha   90.00
_cell.angle_beta   90.00
_cell.angle_gamma   90.00
#
_symmetry.space_group_name_H-M   'P 1'
#
loop_
_entity.id
_entity.type
_entity.pdbx_description
1 polymer ?
#
loop_
_entity_poly.entity_id
_entity_poly.type
_entity_poly.pdbx_seq_one_letter_code
_entity_poly.pdbx_strand_id
1 'polypeptide(L)'
;MCIDPTNISAYRDRMFLGTQKEYEHALQTSTTIYIGNMSFYTTEEQLYELFSRAGEIKKIIMGLDKNTKTPCGFCFIVYYSREDTEDSVKYISRAILDDRPIRVDFDWGFQDGRQWGRGRSGGQLNLPI
;
A
#
# COMPACT_ATOMS: atom_id res chain seq x y z
N MET A 1 5.33 -2.60 -21.28
CA MET A 1 4.93 -3.89 -20.68
C MET A 1 3.60 -3.67 -20.00
N CYS A 2 2.54 -4.28 -20.52
CA CYS A 2 1.19 -4.14 -20.01
C CYS A 2 1.11 -4.89 -18.68
N ILE A 3 0.58 -4.27 -17.63
CA ILE A 3 0.23 -4.97 -16.40
C ILE A 3 -0.80 -6.03 -16.79
N ASP A 4 -0.53 -7.30 -16.48
CA ASP A 4 -1.51 -8.35 -16.70
C ASP A 4 -2.70 -8.08 -15.76
N PRO A 5 -3.90 -7.78 -16.30
CA PRO A 5 -5.07 -7.46 -15.48
C PRO A 5 -5.54 -8.65 -14.63
N THR A 6 -5.00 -9.85 -14.85
CA THR A 6 -5.32 -11.06 -14.06
C THR A 6 -4.42 -11.25 -12.83
N ASN A 7 -3.34 -10.46 -12.67
CA ASN A 7 -2.42 -10.59 -11.53
C ASN A 7 -2.13 -9.23 -10.87
N ILE A 8 -3.20 -8.60 -10.38
CA ILE A 8 -3.18 -7.24 -9.80
C ILE A 8 -2.59 -7.21 -8.38
N SER A 9 -2.63 -8.34 -7.66
CA SER A 9 -1.94 -8.52 -6.38
C SER A 9 -1.82 -10.00 -6.04
N ALA A 10 -0.63 -10.43 -5.61
CA ALA A 10 -0.41 -11.78 -5.07
C ALA A 10 -1.02 -11.97 -3.67
N TYR A 11 -1.44 -10.89 -3.02
CA TYR A 11 -1.97 -10.91 -1.66
C TYR A 11 -3.47 -10.65 -1.62
N ARG A 12 -4.21 -11.57 -0.97
CA ARG A 12 -5.60 -11.36 -0.55
C ARG A 12 -5.67 -10.94 0.91
N ASP A 13 -6.07 -9.70 1.18
CA ASP A 13 -6.30 -9.24 2.55
C ASP A 13 -7.47 -10.03 3.19
N ARG A 14 -7.19 -10.71 4.30
CA ARG A 14 -8.16 -11.50 5.06
C ARG A 14 -9.30 -10.68 5.68
N MET A 15 -9.15 -9.36 5.76
CA MET A 15 -10.21 -8.48 6.28
C MET A 15 -11.20 -8.03 5.20
N PHE A 16 -10.96 -8.38 3.92
CA PHE A 16 -11.97 -8.21 2.90
C PHE A 16 -13.04 -9.30 3.04
N LEU A 17 -14.27 -8.91 3.38
CA LEU A 17 -15.37 -9.84 3.67
C LEU A 17 -16.20 -10.22 2.44
N GLY A 18 -15.97 -9.58 1.29
CA GLY A 18 -16.68 -9.89 0.04
C GLY A 18 -16.11 -11.12 -0.68
N THR A 19 -16.82 -11.50 -1.74
CA THR A 19 -16.44 -12.56 -2.67
C THR A 19 -15.12 -12.27 -3.39
N GLN A 20 -14.54 -13.30 -4.01
CA GLN A 20 -13.32 -13.15 -4.82
C GLN A 20 -13.51 -12.13 -5.96
N LYS A 21 -14.66 -12.19 -6.64
CA LYS A 21 -14.99 -11.28 -7.74
C LYS A 21 -15.11 -9.82 -7.27
N GLU A 22 -15.72 -9.59 -6.11
CA GLU A 22 -15.81 -8.25 -5.53
C GLU A 22 -14.43 -7.72 -5.11
N TYR A 23 -13.54 -8.59 -4.64
CA TYR A 23 -12.17 -8.20 -4.30
C TYR A 23 -11.36 -7.79 -5.53
N GLU A 24 -11.42 -8.59 -6.59
CA GLU A 24 -10.77 -8.28 -7.86
C GLU A 24 -11.31 -6.97 -8.43
N HIS A 25 -12.63 -6.77 -8.39
CA HIS A 25 -13.26 -5.53 -8.81
C HIS A 25 -12.80 -4.34 -7.96
N ALA A 26 -12.70 -4.50 -6.63
CA ALA A 26 -12.20 -3.46 -5.74
C ALA A 26 -10.73 -3.13 -6.03
N LEU A 27 -9.86 -4.12 -6.26
CA LEU A 27 -8.48 -3.90 -6.68
C LEU A 27 -8.38 -3.18 -8.04
N GLN A 28 -9.33 -3.42 -8.95
CA GLN A 28 -9.38 -2.79 -10.28
C GLN A 28 -9.94 -1.36 -10.28
N THR A 29 -10.65 -0.94 -9.24
CA THR A 29 -11.37 0.35 -9.23
C THR A 29 -10.96 1.28 -8.09
N SER A 30 -10.33 0.75 -7.04
CA SER A 30 -9.84 1.52 -5.90
C SER A 30 -8.79 2.54 -6.31
N THR A 31 -8.78 3.68 -5.62
CA THR A 31 -7.74 4.71 -5.67
C THR A 31 -6.73 4.59 -4.52
N THR A 32 -6.68 3.43 -3.86
CA THR A 32 -5.76 3.15 -2.75
C THR A 32 -4.63 2.24 -3.21
N ILE A 33 -3.41 2.57 -2.80
CA ILE A 33 -2.25 1.70 -2.91
C ILE A 33 -1.75 1.30 -1.51
N TYR A 34 -1.16 0.11 -1.45
CA TYR A 34 -0.38 -0.36 -0.31
C TYR A 34 1.11 -0.19 -0.62
N ILE A 35 1.85 0.35 0.34
CA ILE A 35 3.30 0.49 0.28
C ILE A 35 3.90 -0.35 1.38
N GLY A 36 4.83 -1.24 1.06
CA GLY A 36 5.53 -2.08 2.02
C GLY A 36 7.04 -2.10 1.82
N ASN A 37 7.74 -2.79 2.72
CA ASN A 37 9.20 -2.89 2.74
C ASN A 37 9.92 -1.54 2.98
N MET A 38 9.21 -0.55 3.53
CA MET A 38 9.78 0.75 3.86
C MET A 38 10.69 0.65 5.08
N SER A 39 11.54 1.65 5.27
CA SER A 39 12.26 1.81 6.53
C SER A 39 11.27 2.13 7.66
N PHE A 40 11.60 1.75 8.88
CA PHE A 40 10.81 2.16 10.05
C PHE A 40 10.98 3.64 10.38
N TYR A 41 11.97 4.30 9.77
CA TYR A 41 12.25 5.72 9.92
C TYR A 41 11.68 6.57 8.77
N THR A 42 11.10 5.94 7.75
CA THR A 42 10.47 6.67 6.64
C THR A 42 9.31 7.51 7.17
N THR A 43 9.34 8.81 6.85
CA THR A 43 8.38 9.80 7.30
C THR A 43 7.23 9.99 6.30
N GLU A 44 6.12 10.56 6.78
CA GLU A 44 4.97 10.91 5.91
C GLU A 44 5.36 11.94 4.86
N GLU A 45 6.24 12.88 5.20
CA GLU A 45 6.74 13.93 4.31
C GLU A 45 7.55 13.35 3.15
N GLN A 46 8.44 12.38 3.42
CA GLN A 46 9.19 11.68 2.37
C GLN A 46 8.27 10.89 1.43
N LEU A 47 7.21 10.26 1.99
CA LEU A 47 6.21 9.58 1.18
C LEU A 47 5.44 10.56 0.32
N TYR A 48 5.02 11.70 0.88
CA TYR A 48 4.34 12.74 0.12
C TYR A 48 5.21 13.21 -1.05
N GLU A 49 6.47 13.57 -0.81
CA GLU A 49 7.38 14.03 -1.87
C GLU A 49 7.56 13.01 -3.01
N LEU A 50 7.75 11.72 -2.67
CA LEU A 50 7.96 10.68 -3.66
C LEU A 50 6.68 10.38 -4.45
N PHE A 51 5.55 10.21 -3.76
CA PHE A 51 4.30 9.75 -4.35
C PHE A 51 3.51 10.87 -5.04
N SER A 52 3.75 12.15 -4.70
CA SER A 52 3.21 13.27 -5.46
C SER A 52 3.72 13.34 -6.91
N ARG A 53 4.75 12.55 -7.27
CA ARG A 53 5.22 12.41 -8.66
C ARG A 53 4.27 11.59 -9.53
N ALA A 54 3.44 10.74 -8.94
CA ALA A 54 2.43 9.95 -9.67
C ALA A 54 1.08 10.66 -9.74
N GLY A 55 0.74 11.51 -8.76
CA GLY A 55 -0.52 12.25 -8.79
C GLY A 55 -0.86 12.94 -7.47
N GLU A 56 -2.08 13.48 -7.39
CA GLU A 56 -2.53 14.24 -6.23
C GLU A 56 -2.95 13.30 -5.09
N ILE A 57 -2.24 13.40 -3.96
CA ILE A 57 -2.50 12.59 -2.78
C ILE A 57 -3.68 13.16 -2.00
N LYS A 58 -4.73 12.35 -1.82
CA LYS A 58 -5.88 12.67 -0.97
C LYS A 58 -5.61 12.39 0.51
N LYS A 59 -4.91 11.30 0.82
CA LYS A 59 -4.62 10.89 2.20
C LYS A 59 -3.42 9.95 2.25
N ILE A 60 -2.57 10.13 3.26
CA ILE A 60 -1.54 9.16 3.66
C ILE A 60 -1.98 8.54 5.00
N ILE A 61 -1.80 7.23 5.14
CA ILE A 61 -2.08 6.50 6.37
C ILE A 61 -0.87 5.65 6.73
N MET A 62 -0.11 6.09 7.73
CA MET A 62 1.06 5.36 8.22
C MET A 62 0.64 4.04 8.88
N GLY A 63 1.33 2.96 8.50
CA GLY A 63 1.18 1.65 9.13
C GLY A 63 1.94 1.62 10.45
N LEU A 64 1.22 1.37 11.53
CA LEU A 64 1.74 1.39 12.90
C LEU A 64 1.73 0.00 13.51
N ASP A 65 2.75 -0.32 14.30
CA ASP A 65 2.75 -1.50 15.15
C ASP A 65 1.57 -1.41 16.13
N LYS A 66 0.77 -2.47 16.21
CA LYS A 66 -0.47 -2.47 17.00
C LYS A 66 -0.21 -2.32 18.51
N ASN A 67 0.98 -2.70 18.99
CA ASN A 67 1.37 -2.67 20.39
C ASN A 67 2.10 -1.37 20.71
N THR A 68 3.17 -1.05 19.98
CA THR A 68 4.04 0.09 20.29
C THR A 68 3.56 1.41 19.69
N LYS A 69 2.60 1.36 18.75
CA LYS A 69 2.05 2.55 18.05
C LYS A 69 3.08 3.34 17.26
N THR A 70 4.18 2.70 16.88
CA THR A 70 5.25 3.30 16.06
C THR A 70 5.18 2.80 14.62
N PRO A 71 5.72 3.55 13.62
CA PRO A 71 5.76 3.11 12.24
C PRO A 71 6.41 1.73 12.08
N CYS A 72 5.80 0.83 11.30
CA CYS A 72 6.30 -0.54 11.14
C CYS A 72 6.51 -0.97 9.69
N GLY A 73 6.92 -0.03 8.83
CA GLY A 73 7.47 -0.33 7.50
C GLY A 73 6.44 -0.55 6.39
N PHE A 74 5.21 -0.10 6.62
CA PHE A 74 4.18 -0.03 5.58
C PHE A 74 3.31 1.22 5.69
N CYS A 75 2.58 1.54 4.64
CA CYS A 75 1.68 2.68 4.55
C CYS A 75 0.57 2.40 3.52
N PHE A 76 -0.53 3.15 3.61
CA PHE A 76 -1.50 3.29 2.53
C PHE A 76 -1.49 4.73 2.01
N ILE A 77 -1.61 4.88 0.70
CA ILE A 77 -1.85 6.17 0.06
C ILE A 77 -3.15 6.08 -0.72
N VAL A 78 -3.99 7.08 -0.54
CA VAL A 78 -5.23 7.26 -1.28
C VAL A 78 -5.04 8.45 -2.22
N TYR A 79 -5.23 8.21 -3.52
CA TYR A 79 -5.24 9.23 -4.56
C TYR A 79 -6.67 9.71 -4.86
N TYR A 80 -6.76 10.83 -5.58
CA TYR A 80 -8.02 11.28 -6.17
C TYR A 80 -8.41 10.48 -7.41
N SER A 81 -7.43 10.03 -8.20
CA SER A 81 -7.65 9.35 -9.47
C SER A 81 -7.17 7.90 -9.43
N ARG A 82 -7.76 7.07 -10.30
CA ARG A 82 -7.32 5.69 -10.54
C ARG A 82 -5.99 5.66 -11.30
N GLU A 83 -5.82 6.54 -12.26
CA GLU A 83 -4.61 6.66 -13.08
C GLU A 83 -3.36 6.86 -12.19
N ASP A 84 -3.46 7.70 -11.15
CA ASP A 84 -2.37 7.97 -10.22
C ASP A 84 -1.92 6.70 -9.46
N THR A 85 -2.86 5.79 -9.15
CA THR A 85 -2.51 4.50 -8.54
C THR A 85 -1.77 3.59 -9.51
N GLU A 86 -2.18 3.59 -10.79
CA GLU A 86 -1.58 2.77 -11.83
C GLU A 86 -0.15 3.26 -12.12
N ASP A 87 0.04 4.57 -12.17
CA ASP A 87 1.35 5.20 -12.32
C ASP A 87 2.25 4.95 -11.12
N SER A 88 1.71 4.99 -9.89
CA SER A 88 2.46 4.65 -8.68
C SER A 88 2.97 3.21 -8.70
N VAL A 89 2.09 2.25 -9.03
CA VAL A 89 2.47 0.83 -9.10
C VAL A 89 3.48 0.59 -10.23
N LYS A 90 3.30 1.26 -11.37
CA LYS A 90 4.12 1.04 -12.57
C LYS A 90 5.51 1.68 -12.48
N TYR A 91 5.61 2.90 -11.95
CA TYR A 91 6.82 3.71 -12.04
C TYR A 91 7.53 3.95 -10.71
N ILE A 92 6.82 3.90 -9.58
CA ILE A 92 7.41 4.17 -8.25
C ILE A 92 7.77 2.87 -7.52
N SER A 93 7.07 1.76 -7.78
CA SER A 93 7.41 0.47 -7.21
C SER A 93 8.88 0.10 -7.49
N ARG A 94 9.58 -0.41 -6.47
CA ARG A 94 11.04 -0.69 -6.44
C ARG A 94 11.96 0.53 -6.40
N ALA A 95 11.43 1.75 -6.31
CA ALA A 95 12.26 2.91 -5.96
C ALA A 95 12.99 2.69 -4.63
N ILE A 96 14.19 3.25 -4.51
CA ILE A 96 14.94 3.23 -3.26
C ILE A 96 14.47 4.41 -2.40
N LEU A 97 13.95 4.10 -1.21
CA LEU A 97 13.57 5.06 -0.18
C LEU A 97 14.22 4.62 1.13
N ASP A 98 15.02 5.50 1.74
CA ASP A 98 15.82 5.20 2.93
C ASP A 98 16.61 3.88 2.80
N ASP A 99 17.38 3.76 1.70
CA ASP A 99 18.21 2.61 1.33
C ASP A 99 17.47 1.28 1.14
N ARG A 100 16.14 1.32 1.01
CA ARG A 100 15.30 0.12 0.81
C ARG A 100 14.48 0.20 -0.48
N PRO A 101 14.41 -0.89 -1.26
CA PRO A 101 13.50 -0.96 -2.38
C PRO A 101 12.06 -1.11 -1.86
N ILE A 102 11.23 -0.09 -2.05
CA ILE A 102 9.84 -0.16 -1.62
C ILE A 102 9.01 -1.03 -2.56
N ARG A 103 7.93 -1.62 -2.04
CA ARG A 103 6.95 -2.35 -2.84
C ARG A 103 5.64 -1.57 -2.85
N VAL A 104 5.11 -1.32 -4.04
CA VAL A 104 3.80 -0.68 -4.22
C VAL A 104 2.86 -1.67 -4.89
N ASP A 105 1.73 -1.95 -4.26
CA ASP A 105 0.66 -2.81 -4.77
C ASP A 105 -0.67 -2.05 -4.80
N PHE A 106 -1.56 -2.45 -5.70
CA PHE A 106 -2.96 -2.04 -5.61
C PHE A 106 -3.59 -2.58 -4.33
N ASP A 107 -4.48 -1.77 -3.74
CA ASP A 107 -5.20 -2.13 -2.52
C ASP A 107 -6.69 -1.89 -2.71
N TRP A 108 -7.51 -2.77 -2.13
CA TRP A 108 -8.97 -2.78 -2.33
C TRP A 108 -9.70 -1.61 -1.67
N GLY A 109 -8.99 -0.76 -0.93
CA GLY A 109 -9.52 0.43 -0.28
C GLY A 109 -9.19 0.46 1.20
N PHE A 110 -8.80 1.63 1.71
CA PHE A 110 -8.51 1.77 3.12
C PHE A 110 -9.78 1.67 3.98
N GLN A 111 -9.67 0.94 5.09
CA GLN A 111 -10.67 0.89 6.16
C GLN A 111 -9.98 1.08 7.51
N ASP A 112 -10.68 1.73 8.45
CA ASP A 112 -10.16 1.92 9.79
C ASP A 112 -9.84 0.57 10.46
N GLY A 113 -8.72 0.55 11.18
CA GLY A 113 -8.13 -0.66 11.75
C GLY A 113 -7.05 -1.28 10.86
N ARG A 114 -7.04 -1.00 9.54
CA ARG A 114 -6.01 -1.52 8.63
C ARG A 114 -4.64 -0.87 8.83
N GLN A 115 -4.57 0.30 9.47
CA GLN A 115 -3.31 0.94 9.84
C GLN A 115 -2.51 0.14 10.88
N TRP A 116 -3.14 -0.79 11.59
CA TRP A 116 -2.46 -1.60 12.60
C TRP A 116 -1.79 -2.83 11.97
N GLY A 117 -0.50 -3.00 12.27
CA GLY A 117 0.27 -4.18 11.94
C GLY A 117 -0.38 -5.46 12.48
N ARG A 118 -0.33 -6.52 11.69
CA ARG A 118 -1.03 -7.80 11.97
C ARG A 118 -0.09 -8.98 12.15
N GLY A 119 1.22 -8.73 12.20
CA GLY A 119 2.23 -9.71 12.58
C GLY A 119 2.03 -10.19 14.02
N ARG A 120 2.59 -11.36 14.34
CA ARG A 120 2.51 -11.94 15.70
C ARG A 120 3.03 -10.96 16.76
N SER A 121 4.13 -10.27 16.48
CA SER A 121 4.75 -9.27 17.36
C SER A 121 4.07 -7.90 17.36
N GLY A 122 3.07 -7.68 16.49
CA GLY A 122 2.36 -6.41 16.35
C GLY A 122 2.75 -5.58 15.13
N GLY A 123 3.90 -5.85 14.52
CA GLY A 123 4.37 -5.16 13.32
C GLY A 123 3.69 -5.65 12.03
N GLN A 124 4.29 -5.31 10.89
CA GLN A 124 3.81 -5.73 9.57
C GLN A 124 3.67 -7.26 9.48
N LEU A 125 2.58 -7.72 8.87
CA LEU A 125 2.44 -9.14 8.54
C LEU A 125 3.41 -9.46 7.41
N ASN A 126 4.33 -10.41 7.63
CA ASN A 126 5.19 -10.89 6.56
C ASN A 126 4.35 -11.71 5.58
N LEU A 127 4.17 -11.18 4.38
CA LEU A 127 3.43 -11.85 3.32
C LEU A 127 4.43 -12.61 2.46
N PRO A 128 4.23 -13.93 2.23
CA PRO A 128 5.02 -14.63 1.24
C PRO A 128 4.72 -13.96 -0.10
N ILE A 129 5.76 -13.35 -0.67
CA ILE A 129 5.79 -12.72 -1.98
C ILE A 129 6.43 -13.68 -2.97
#